data_AF-A0A8X7NSA9-F1
#
_entry.id   AF-A0A8X7NSA9-F1
#
_cell.length_a   1.000
_cell.length_b   1.000
_cell.length_c   1.000
_cell.angle_alpha   90.00
_cell.angle_beta   90.00
_cell.angle_gamma   90.00
#
_symmetry.space_group_name_H-M   'P 1'
#
loop_
_entity.id
_entity.type
_entity.pdbx_description
1 polymer ?
#
loop_
_entity_poly.entity_id
_entity_poly.type
_entity_poly.pdbx_seq_one_letter_code
_entity_poly.pdbx_strand_id
1 'polypeptide(L)'
;MQELCSISSSPPPPLYIKPFPETLGATSRAMTGALFRNAASDAARILRSHRTSAANPLGKLDLLPRGGDVRRFQPRPYFRTPQFLGRSKETGVSPRSLISGFCSSSSSSSTTASTASFVKTGFMGWYMSMLKTRPVLTKSVTSSLIYIAADLSSQTIPQASSESYDFVRTARMAGYGLLILGPTLHYWFNLMSRLFPKRDLITTFKKMAMGQTVYGPTMNVIFFSLNAALQGENGSEIIARLKRDLLPTMLNGVMYWPMCDFITFKFFPVHLQPLVSNSFSYLWTIYITYMAGREKPTPIAS
;
A
#
# COMPACT_ATOMS: atom_id res chain seq x y z
N MET A 1 -22.41 -44.99 -55.16
CA MET A 1 -22.64 -43.77 -54.37
C MET A 1 -21.38 -43.56 -53.55
N GLN A 2 -20.47 -42.69 -54.02
CA GLN A 2 -20.47 -41.26 -53.65
C GLN A 2 -20.34 -41.07 -52.14
N GLU A 3 -19.54 -40.20 -51.57
CA GLU A 3 -18.48 -39.27 -51.98
C GLU A 3 -18.19 -38.47 -50.68
N LEU A 4 -17.08 -37.73 -50.62
CA LEU A 4 -16.77 -36.67 -49.62
C LEU A 4 -16.28 -37.17 -48.23
N CYS A 5 -15.17 -36.68 -47.66
CA CYS A 5 -14.22 -35.67 -48.08
C CYS A 5 -12.96 -35.79 -47.20
N SER A 6 -11.83 -36.16 -47.80
CA SER A 6 -10.49 -35.86 -47.31
C SER A 6 -10.06 -34.55 -47.97
N ILE A 7 -9.83 -33.48 -47.20
CA ILE A 7 -9.24 -32.22 -47.67
C ILE A 7 -8.24 -31.80 -46.57
N SER A 8 -6.96 -32.15 -46.67
CA SER A 8 -5.89 -31.46 -47.42
C SER A 8 -5.79 -29.97 -47.09
N SER A 9 -5.01 -29.64 -46.05
CA SER A 9 -4.68 -28.28 -45.63
C SER A 9 -3.40 -27.81 -46.33
N SER A 10 -3.55 -27.03 -47.40
CA SER A 10 -2.48 -26.20 -48.00
C SER A 10 -2.61 -24.76 -47.50
N PRO A 11 -1.52 -24.04 -47.20
CA PRO A 11 -1.59 -22.71 -46.57
C PRO A 11 -1.85 -21.59 -47.59
N PRO A 12 -2.61 -20.53 -47.22
CA PRO A 12 -2.78 -19.31 -48.02
C PRO A 12 -1.71 -18.22 -47.72
N PRO A 13 -1.54 -17.24 -48.63
CA PRO A 13 -0.37 -16.37 -48.73
C PRO A 13 -0.38 -15.16 -47.76
N PRO A 14 0.76 -14.45 -47.58
CA PRO A 14 0.93 -13.49 -46.50
C PRO A 14 0.25 -12.15 -46.81
N LEU A 15 -0.39 -11.55 -45.80
CA LEU A 15 -0.90 -10.18 -45.89
C LEU A 15 -0.47 -9.32 -44.70
N TYR A 16 0.14 -8.21 -45.08
CA TYR A 16 0.86 -7.20 -44.31
C TYR A 16 -0.10 -6.21 -43.65
N ILE A 17 0.08 -5.88 -42.35
CA ILE A 17 -0.64 -4.76 -41.71
C ILE A 17 0.36 -3.86 -40.95
N LYS A 18 0.22 -2.55 -41.23
CA LYS A 18 1.10 -1.41 -40.96
C LYS A 18 1.50 -1.19 -39.48
N PRO A 19 2.73 -0.70 -39.23
CA PRO A 19 3.11 -0.17 -37.93
C PRO A 19 2.31 1.10 -37.57
N PHE A 20 1.89 1.18 -36.31
CA PHE A 20 1.30 2.36 -35.68
C PHE A 20 2.34 3.51 -35.64
N PRO A 21 1.96 4.77 -35.92
CA PRO A 21 2.93 5.81 -36.31
C PRO A 21 3.91 6.16 -35.18
N GLU A 22 5.21 6.05 -35.49
CA GLU A 22 6.35 6.32 -34.58
C GLU A 22 6.43 7.78 -34.07
N THR A 23 5.65 8.69 -34.65
CA THR A 23 5.69 10.13 -34.35
C THR A 23 5.06 10.51 -33.00
N LEU A 24 4.13 9.72 -32.47
CA LEU A 24 3.53 9.92 -31.12
C LEU A 24 4.34 9.23 -29.99
N GLY A 25 5.05 8.16 -30.31
CA GLY A 25 5.95 7.47 -29.36
C GLY A 25 7.25 8.23 -29.12
N ALA A 26 7.79 8.87 -30.16
CA ALA A 26 9.02 9.67 -30.08
C ALA A 26 8.81 10.96 -29.26
N THR A 27 7.68 11.65 -29.42
CA THR A 27 7.33 12.86 -28.65
C THR A 27 7.04 12.55 -27.18
N SER A 28 6.38 11.45 -26.88
CA SER A 28 6.14 10.99 -25.50
C SER A 28 7.43 10.58 -24.78
N ARG A 29 8.31 9.81 -25.44
CA ARG A 29 9.64 9.46 -24.89
C ARG A 29 10.57 10.68 -24.77
N ALA A 30 10.51 11.62 -25.71
CA ALA A 30 11.29 12.86 -25.65
C ALA A 30 10.80 13.81 -24.54
N MET A 31 9.48 13.97 -24.35
CA MET A 31 8.91 14.75 -23.24
C MET A 31 9.23 14.12 -21.89
N THR A 32 9.17 12.80 -21.78
CA THR A 32 9.47 12.09 -20.52
C THR A 32 10.95 12.16 -20.20
N GLY A 33 11.83 12.01 -21.21
CA GLY A 33 13.28 12.22 -21.05
C GLY A 33 13.65 13.67 -20.69
N ALA A 34 12.94 14.66 -21.24
CA ALA A 34 13.12 16.07 -20.89
C ALA A 34 12.66 16.38 -19.45
N LEU A 35 11.53 15.82 -19.01
CA LEU A 35 11.04 15.94 -17.64
C LEU A 35 12.01 15.33 -16.62
N PHE A 36 12.59 14.16 -16.91
CA PHE A 36 13.60 13.54 -16.05
C PHE A 36 14.92 14.33 -16.01
N ARG A 37 15.38 14.87 -17.14
CA ARG A 37 16.57 15.73 -17.18
C ARG A 37 16.38 17.03 -16.40
N ASN A 38 15.19 17.64 -16.48
CA ASN A 38 14.87 18.85 -15.75
C ASN A 38 14.76 18.59 -14.23
N ALA A 39 14.10 17.49 -13.84
CA ALA A 39 14.00 17.11 -12.42
C ALA A 39 15.35 16.75 -11.80
N ALA A 40 16.23 16.05 -12.54
CA ALA A 40 17.59 15.75 -12.07
C ALA A 40 18.47 17.01 -11.99
N SER A 41 18.32 17.94 -12.94
CA SER A 41 19.01 19.24 -12.94
C SER A 41 18.57 20.12 -11.77
N ASP A 42 17.26 20.16 -11.46
CA ASP A 42 16.72 20.91 -10.32
C ASP A 42 17.14 20.29 -8.98
N ALA A 43 17.13 18.96 -8.86
CA ALA A 43 17.66 18.28 -7.69
C ALA A 43 19.16 18.57 -7.48
N ALA A 44 19.96 18.56 -8.56
CA ALA A 44 21.38 18.91 -8.51
C ALA A 44 21.61 20.40 -8.16
N ARG A 45 20.72 21.31 -8.58
CA ARG A 45 20.79 22.74 -8.27
C ARG A 45 20.45 23.01 -6.79
N ILE A 46 19.47 22.31 -6.24
CA ILE A 46 19.09 22.38 -4.81
C ILE A 46 20.20 21.78 -3.93
N LEU A 47 20.82 20.67 -4.35
CA LEU A 47 21.96 20.10 -3.63
C LEU A 47 23.20 21.00 -3.69
N ARG A 48 23.40 21.75 -4.79
CA ARG A 48 24.48 22.75 -4.89
C ARG A 48 24.22 23.99 -4.04
N SER A 49 22.98 24.48 -3.95
CA SER A 49 22.64 25.65 -3.12
C SER A 49 22.76 25.37 -1.61
N HIS A 50 22.50 24.13 -1.19
CA HIS A 50 22.75 23.71 0.19
C HIS A 50 24.24 23.50 0.52
N ARG A 51 25.07 23.18 -0.48
CA ARG A 51 26.52 23.00 -0.29
C ARG A 51 27.26 24.34 -0.23
N THR A 52 26.75 25.40 -0.86
CA THR A 52 27.35 26.75 -0.77
C THR A 52 26.98 27.52 0.50
N SER A 53 25.93 27.12 1.24
CA SER A 53 25.63 27.68 2.57
C SER A 53 26.43 27.04 3.72
N ALA A 54 27.14 25.93 3.48
CA ALA A 54 27.86 25.19 4.52
C ALA A 54 29.39 25.47 4.55
N ALA A 55 29.90 26.31 3.64
CA ALA A 55 31.31 26.68 3.59
C ALA A 55 31.49 28.15 4.00
N ASN A 56 31.51 28.40 5.31
CA ASN A 56 32.33 29.43 5.97
C ASN A 56 32.05 29.46 7.48
N PRO A 57 32.79 28.71 8.31
CA PRO A 57 32.89 29.00 9.73
C PRO A 57 34.35 29.33 10.05
N LEU A 58 34.78 30.58 9.87
CA LEU A 58 35.83 31.26 10.65
C LEU A 58 36.23 32.56 9.92
N GLY A 59 36.01 33.70 10.57
CA GLY A 59 36.68 34.96 10.19
C GLY A 59 35.76 36.17 10.15
N LYS A 60 35.49 36.77 11.31
CA LYS A 60 35.93 38.15 11.62
C LYS A 60 35.49 38.58 13.01
N LEU A 61 36.50 38.86 13.83
CA LEU A 61 36.44 39.66 15.04
C LEU A 61 36.22 41.14 14.67
N ASP A 62 35.81 41.90 15.69
CA ASP A 62 35.82 43.36 15.87
C ASP A 62 34.67 44.19 15.27
N LEU A 63 33.77 44.67 16.14
CA LEU A 63 33.78 46.05 16.65
C LEU A 63 32.59 46.30 17.61
N LEU A 64 32.89 46.73 18.85
CA LEU A 64 31.99 47.35 19.82
C LEU A 64 31.62 48.80 19.39
N PRO A 65 30.48 49.40 19.78
CA PRO A 65 30.29 49.86 21.17
C PRO A 65 28.84 49.94 21.76
N ARG A 66 28.80 49.74 23.10
CA ARG A 66 28.15 50.58 24.14
C ARG A 66 26.62 50.54 24.35
N GLY A 67 26.26 50.19 25.59
CA GLY A 67 24.95 50.37 26.25
C GLY A 67 24.17 49.06 26.32
N GLY A 68 23.91 48.40 27.44
CA GLY A 68 23.77 48.85 28.82
C GLY A 68 22.44 48.30 29.31
N ASP A 69 22.42 47.10 29.91
CA ASP A 69 21.66 46.82 31.12
C ASP A 69 21.85 45.37 31.59
N VAL A 70 22.19 45.25 32.87
CA VAL A 70 22.45 44.00 33.58
C VAL A 70 21.18 43.56 34.27
N ARG A 71 20.59 42.42 33.87
CA ARG A 71 19.83 41.57 34.80
C ARG A 71 20.13 40.10 34.54
N ARG A 72 20.95 39.52 35.42
CA ARG A 72 20.98 38.07 35.70
C ARG A 72 19.62 37.67 36.28
N PHE A 73 19.10 36.49 35.93
CA PHE A 73 18.71 35.45 36.89
C PHE A 73 18.54 34.08 36.19
N GLN A 74 18.87 33.04 36.96
CA GLN A 74 19.15 31.63 36.64
C GLN A 74 18.03 30.78 35.99
N PRO A 75 18.38 29.58 35.46
CA PRO A 75 17.44 28.57 34.98
C PRO A 75 16.92 27.65 36.11
N ARG A 76 15.67 27.17 36.00
CA ARG A 76 15.12 26.08 36.84
C ARG A 76 14.75 24.86 35.97
N PRO A 77 15.27 23.66 36.29
CA PRO A 77 14.76 22.40 35.78
C PRO A 77 13.81 21.77 36.82
N TYR A 78 12.71 21.14 36.40
CA TYR A 78 12.04 20.15 37.24
C TYR A 78 11.46 18.99 36.42
N PHE A 79 12.12 17.85 36.59
CA PHE A 79 11.56 16.50 36.50
C PHE A 79 10.73 16.24 37.78
N ARG A 80 9.54 15.64 37.69
CA ARG A 80 8.93 14.96 38.84
C ARG A 80 7.90 13.90 38.40
N THR A 81 8.26 12.64 38.60
CA THR A 81 7.38 11.46 38.73
C THR A 81 6.65 11.48 40.07
N PRO A 82 5.55 10.72 40.20
CA PRO A 82 5.51 9.76 41.32
C PRO A 82 4.95 8.38 40.94
N GLN A 83 5.55 7.34 41.51
CA GLN A 83 4.98 6.00 41.70
C GLN A 83 4.52 5.87 43.17
N PHE A 84 3.36 5.24 43.40
CA PHE A 84 2.96 4.45 44.59
C PHE A 84 1.64 3.75 44.18
N LEU A 85 1.58 2.45 43.85
CA LEU A 85 1.63 1.20 44.64
C LEU A 85 0.43 0.95 45.58
N GLY A 86 -0.33 -0.13 45.31
CA GLY A 86 -1.35 -0.77 46.18
C GLY A 86 -2.60 -1.17 45.37
N ARG A 87 -2.84 -2.41 44.89
CA ARG A 87 -2.94 -3.80 45.40
C ARG A 87 -4.41 -4.28 45.59
N SER A 88 -4.70 -5.40 44.92
CA SER A 88 -5.71 -6.48 45.09
C SER A 88 -7.23 -6.30 44.96
N LYS A 89 -7.75 -7.09 43.99
CA LYS A 89 -8.93 -7.98 43.97
C LYS A 89 -9.83 -8.04 45.22
N GLU A 90 -11.14 -8.00 44.98
CA GLU A 90 -12.13 -8.85 45.65
C GLU A 90 -13.41 -9.05 44.80
N THR A 91 -13.97 -10.26 44.92
CA THR A 91 -15.16 -10.81 44.27
C THR A 91 -16.26 -11.03 45.30
N GLY A 92 -17.53 -10.78 44.96
CA GLY A 92 -18.70 -11.18 45.77
C GLY A 92 -19.94 -10.34 45.44
N VAL A 93 -20.89 -10.86 44.66
CA VAL A 93 -22.19 -11.42 45.08
C VAL A 93 -23.17 -10.39 45.68
N SER A 94 -24.31 -10.20 44.99
CA SER A 94 -25.52 -9.46 45.42
C SER A 94 -26.42 -10.35 46.29
N PRO A 95 -27.34 -9.80 47.12
CA PRO A 95 -28.76 -9.90 46.73
C PRO A 95 -29.75 -8.82 47.25
N ARG A 96 -30.89 -8.70 46.50
CA ARG A 96 -32.28 -8.29 46.85
C ARG A 96 -32.60 -6.79 47.03
N SER A 97 -33.45 -6.17 46.16
CA SER A 97 -34.94 -6.15 46.09
C SER A 97 -35.54 -5.16 47.12
N LEU A 98 -36.50 -4.25 46.88
CA LEU A 98 -37.79 -4.18 46.13
C LEU A 98 -38.09 -2.66 45.88
N ILE A 99 -38.94 -2.15 44.97
CA ILE A 99 -40.43 -2.10 44.92
C ILE A 99 -40.75 -1.35 43.60
N SER A 100 -41.38 -1.96 42.58
CA SER A 100 -42.81 -1.98 42.21
C SER A 100 -43.37 -0.71 41.52
N GLY A 101 -43.96 -0.91 40.33
CA GLY A 101 -44.77 0.07 39.60
C GLY A 101 -45.33 -0.50 38.28
N PHE A 102 -46.56 -1.01 38.35
CA PHE A 102 -47.47 -1.64 37.36
C PHE A 102 -47.50 -1.03 35.93
N CYS A 103 -47.45 -1.86 34.86
CA CYS A 103 -48.55 -2.43 34.00
C CYS A 103 -49.29 -1.38 33.13
N SER A 104 -49.53 -1.51 31.81
CA SER A 104 -50.21 -2.60 31.08
C SER A 104 -50.23 -2.38 29.53
N SER A 105 -50.19 -3.49 28.78
CA SER A 105 -50.86 -3.81 27.48
C SER A 105 -50.45 -3.04 26.19
N SER A 106 -50.39 -3.59 24.96
CA SER A 106 -50.86 -4.86 24.35
C SER A 106 -50.19 -5.05 22.97
N SER A 107 -49.98 -6.31 22.54
CA SER A 107 -49.99 -6.88 21.15
C SER A 107 -49.20 -6.18 20.01
N SER A 108 -48.48 -6.82 19.08
CA SER A 108 -48.50 -8.19 18.56
C SER A 108 -47.29 -8.41 17.61
N SER A 109 -46.76 -9.63 17.63
CA SER A 109 -46.14 -10.39 16.52
C SER A 109 -45.35 -9.67 15.41
N SER A 110 -44.01 -9.78 15.46
CA SER A 110 -43.17 -10.11 14.29
C SER A 110 -41.80 -10.65 14.73
N THR A 111 -41.80 -11.72 15.52
CA THR A 111 -40.60 -12.52 15.81
C THR A 111 -40.29 -13.44 14.62
N THR A 112 -39.57 -12.92 13.63
CA THR A 112 -38.62 -13.68 12.77
C THR A 112 -37.90 -12.72 11.82
N ALA A 113 -37.07 -11.81 12.35
CA ALA A 113 -36.10 -11.06 11.54
C ALA A 113 -34.82 -10.64 12.30
N SER A 114 -34.66 -11.04 13.57
CA SER A 114 -33.61 -10.49 14.44
C SER A 114 -32.30 -11.29 14.46
N THR A 115 -32.25 -12.49 13.86
CA THR A 115 -31.03 -13.31 13.86
C THR A 115 -30.05 -12.89 12.76
N ALA A 116 -30.52 -12.24 11.68
CA ALA A 116 -29.67 -11.78 10.58
C ALA A 116 -29.05 -10.39 10.81
N SER A 117 -29.64 -9.57 11.69
CA SER A 117 -29.15 -8.22 12.01
C SER A 117 -28.11 -8.21 13.15
N PHE A 118 -28.10 -9.23 14.02
CA PHE A 118 -27.14 -9.34 15.13
C PHE A 118 -25.71 -9.67 14.65
N VAL A 119 -25.57 -10.39 13.54
CA VAL A 119 -24.24 -10.77 12.99
C VAL A 119 -23.56 -9.60 12.29
N LYS A 120 -24.32 -8.70 11.64
CA LYS A 120 -23.77 -7.53 10.92
C LYS A 120 -23.23 -6.44 11.86
N THR A 121 -23.90 -6.18 12.98
CA THR A 121 -23.36 -5.30 14.04
C THR A 121 -22.28 -5.98 14.87
N GLY A 122 -22.27 -7.33 14.93
CA GLY A 122 -21.25 -8.13 15.62
C GLY A 122 -19.88 -8.12 14.94
N PHE A 123 -19.76 -8.62 13.69
CA PHE A 123 -18.46 -8.75 13.03
C PHE A 123 -17.82 -7.40 12.71
N MET A 124 -18.58 -6.47 12.12
CA MET A 124 -18.07 -5.13 11.79
C MET A 124 -17.69 -4.37 13.06
N GLY A 125 -18.52 -4.44 14.12
CA GLY A 125 -18.21 -3.85 15.42
C GLY A 125 -16.96 -4.45 16.05
N TRP A 126 -16.82 -5.78 16.00
CA TRP A 126 -15.63 -6.50 16.46
C TRP A 126 -14.38 -6.09 15.70
N TYR A 127 -14.42 -6.06 14.36
CA TYR A 127 -13.28 -5.66 13.54
C TYR A 127 -12.87 -4.21 13.81
N MET A 128 -13.84 -3.30 13.92
CA MET A 128 -13.58 -1.90 14.27
C MET A 128 -13.02 -1.76 15.69
N SER A 129 -13.44 -2.60 16.64
CA SER A 129 -12.86 -2.68 17.98
C SER A 129 -11.40 -3.18 17.96
N MET A 130 -11.13 -4.21 17.17
CA MET A 130 -9.77 -4.76 16.98
C MET A 130 -8.84 -3.74 16.31
N LEU A 131 -9.33 -3.00 15.32
CA LEU A 131 -8.60 -1.89 14.70
C LEU A 131 -8.24 -0.77 15.69
N LYS A 132 -8.97 -0.61 16.80
CA LYS A 132 -8.67 0.36 17.85
C LYS A 132 -7.72 -0.21 18.91
N THR A 133 -7.96 -1.43 19.36
CA THR A 133 -7.22 -2.05 20.47
C THR A 133 -5.86 -2.61 20.04
N ARG A 134 -5.77 -3.20 18.84
CA ARG A 134 -4.55 -3.82 18.30
C ARG A 134 -4.34 -3.44 16.83
N PRO A 135 -4.18 -2.13 16.52
CA PRO A 135 -4.26 -1.62 15.16
C PRO A 135 -3.23 -2.24 14.19
N VAL A 136 -1.99 -2.44 14.62
CA VAL A 136 -0.92 -2.98 13.76
C VAL A 136 -1.20 -4.45 13.46
N LEU A 137 -1.48 -5.25 14.50
CA LEU A 137 -1.73 -6.68 14.36
C LEU A 137 -2.96 -6.95 13.46
N THR A 138 -4.07 -6.26 13.71
CA THR A 138 -5.30 -6.43 12.92
C THR A 138 -5.04 -6.11 11.45
N LYS A 139 -4.39 -4.99 11.14
CA LYS A 139 -4.05 -4.63 9.75
C LYS A 139 -3.10 -5.62 9.10
N SER A 140 -2.18 -6.18 9.88
CA SER A 140 -1.22 -7.19 9.42
C SER A 140 -1.89 -8.51 9.07
N VAL A 141 -2.77 -9.01 9.93
CA VAL A 141 -3.57 -10.21 9.66
C VAL A 141 -4.47 -9.98 8.44
N THR A 142 -5.14 -8.83 8.35
CA THR A 142 -5.98 -8.52 7.18
C THR A 142 -5.16 -8.43 5.89
N SER A 143 -3.98 -7.83 5.94
CA SER A 143 -3.06 -7.78 4.79
C SER A 143 -2.63 -9.19 4.34
N SER A 144 -2.30 -10.07 5.30
CA SER A 144 -1.96 -11.47 5.02
C SER A 144 -3.09 -12.22 4.32
N LEU A 145 -4.33 -12.08 4.82
CA LEU A 145 -5.50 -12.72 4.22
C LEU A 145 -5.76 -12.24 2.80
N ILE A 146 -5.61 -10.93 2.56
CA ILE A 146 -5.76 -10.34 1.22
C ILE A 146 -4.67 -10.87 0.27
N TYR A 147 -3.43 -11.00 0.73
CA TYR A 147 -2.34 -11.53 -0.10
C TYR A 147 -2.49 -13.02 -0.38
N ILE A 148 -3.00 -13.81 0.57
CA ILE A 148 -3.39 -15.21 0.33
C ILE A 148 -4.45 -15.27 -0.77
N ALA A 149 -5.52 -14.49 -0.64
CA ALA A 149 -6.59 -14.46 -1.63
C ALA A 149 -6.11 -13.99 -3.00
N ALA A 150 -5.25 -12.96 -3.05
CA ALA A 150 -4.67 -12.44 -4.28
C ALA A 150 -3.80 -13.50 -4.97
N ASP A 151 -2.97 -14.21 -4.21
CA ASP A 151 -2.09 -15.23 -4.75
C ASP A 151 -2.88 -16.45 -5.25
N LEU A 152 -3.84 -16.96 -4.46
CA LEU A 152 -4.72 -18.06 -4.91
C LEU A 152 -5.46 -17.67 -6.20
N SER A 153 -6.04 -16.47 -6.26
CA SER A 153 -6.70 -15.96 -7.47
C SER A 153 -5.74 -15.88 -8.65
N SER A 154 -4.50 -15.44 -8.41
CA SER A 154 -3.47 -15.36 -9.45
C SER A 154 -3.04 -16.74 -9.97
N GLN A 155 -3.15 -17.77 -9.14
CA GLN A 155 -2.86 -19.14 -9.54
C GLN A 155 -4.04 -19.75 -10.31
N THR A 156 -5.29 -19.41 -9.97
CA THR A 156 -6.49 -19.93 -10.64
C THR A 156 -6.67 -19.38 -12.06
N ILE A 157 -6.39 -18.09 -12.32
CA ILE A 157 -6.68 -17.44 -13.62
C ILE A 157 -5.95 -18.10 -14.81
N PRO A 158 -4.64 -18.40 -14.72
CA PRO A 158 -3.91 -19.04 -15.82
C PRO A 158 -4.02 -20.57 -15.83
N GLN A 159 -4.59 -21.19 -14.78
CA GLN A 159 -4.52 -22.63 -14.57
C GLN A 159 -5.39 -23.39 -15.58
N ALA A 160 -4.80 -24.35 -16.28
CA ALA A 160 -5.57 -25.45 -16.86
C ALA A 160 -6.13 -26.31 -15.72
N SER A 161 -7.27 -26.98 -15.94
CA SER A 161 -8.05 -27.70 -14.92
C SER A 161 -7.31 -28.80 -14.13
N SER A 162 -6.03 -29.06 -14.43
CA SER A 162 -5.25 -30.19 -13.91
C SER A 162 -3.96 -29.79 -13.15
N GLU A 163 -3.59 -28.51 -13.04
CA GLU A 163 -2.41 -28.13 -12.25
C GLU A 163 -2.76 -27.94 -10.77
N SER A 164 -1.82 -28.28 -9.88
CA SER A 164 -1.97 -28.10 -8.43
C SER A 164 -1.56 -26.69 -7.98
N TYR A 165 -2.13 -26.24 -6.86
CA TYR A 165 -1.76 -24.97 -6.24
C TYR A 165 -0.37 -25.02 -5.59
N ASP A 166 0.45 -24.00 -5.82
CA ASP A 166 1.70 -23.76 -5.11
C ASP A 166 1.44 -23.06 -3.77
N PHE A 167 1.21 -23.88 -2.74
CA PHE A 167 0.98 -23.40 -1.37
C PHE A 167 2.23 -22.78 -0.73
N VAL A 168 3.45 -23.13 -1.20
CA VAL A 168 4.69 -22.53 -0.70
C VAL A 168 4.76 -21.07 -1.14
N ARG A 169 4.41 -20.79 -2.40
CA ARG A 169 4.24 -19.42 -2.90
C ARG A 169 3.16 -18.67 -2.12
N THR A 170 2.01 -19.27 -1.87
CA THR A 170 0.96 -18.62 -1.07
C THR A 170 1.42 -18.32 0.36
N ALA A 171 2.19 -19.21 0.99
CA ALA A 171 2.76 -18.99 2.31
C ALA A 171 3.78 -17.82 2.33
N ARG A 172 4.61 -17.68 1.28
CA ARG A 172 5.51 -16.52 1.13
C ARG A 172 4.72 -15.21 1.02
N MET A 173 3.64 -15.19 0.24
CA MET A 173 2.78 -14.01 0.08
C MET A 173 2.04 -13.67 1.38
N ALA A 174 1.56 -14.68 2.12
CA ALA A 174 0.98 -14.52 3.45
C ALA A 174 1.98 -13.87 4.42
N GLY A 175 3.20 -14.42 4.49
CA GLY A 175 4.28 -13.90 5.32
C GLY A 175 4.65 -12.45 4.99
N TYR A 176 4.73 -12.10 3.70
CA TYR A 176 4.97 -10.72 3.26
C TYR A 176 3.85 -9.78 3.71
N GLY A 177 2.58 -10.17 3.53
CA GLY A 177 1.42 -9.40 3.99
C GLY A 177 1.43 -9.18 5.51
N LEU A 178 1.72 -10.24 6.27
CA LEU A 178 1.71 -10.23 7.73
C LEU A 178 2.87 -9.43 8.33
N LEU A 179 4.10 -9.67 7.87
CA LEU A 179 5.30 -9.18 8.56
C LEU A 179 5.80 -7.84 8.02
N ILE A 180 5.57 -7.57 6.73
CA ILE A 180 6.16 -6.41 6.05
C ILE A 180 5.07 -5.40 5.69
N LEU A 181 4.12 -5.80 4.85
CA LEU A 181 3.20 -4.84 4.24
C LEU A 181 2.22 -4.26 5.26
N GLY A 182 1.59 -5.10 6.08
CA GLY A 182 0.63 -4.67 7.09
C GLY A 182 1.19 -3.63 8.08
N PRO A 183 2.32 -3.91 8.77
CA PRO A 183 2.95 -2.95 9.64
C PRO A 183 3.38 -1.69 8.90
N THR A 184 3.98 -1.82 7.72
CA THR A 184 4.52 -0.63 7.04
C THR A 184 3.42 0.25 6.47
N LEU A 185 2.31 -0.29 5.96
CA LEU A 185 1.13 0.50 5.58
C LEU A 185 0.56 1.23 6.81
N HIS A 186 0.48 0.57 7.97
CA HIS A 186 0.03 1.22 9.20
C HIS A 186 0.89 2.46 9.49
N TYR A 187 2.21 2.33 9.51
CA TYR A 187 3.10 3.46 9.81
C TYR A 187 3.10 4.50 8.71
N TRP A 188 3.04 4.10 7.44
CA TRP A 188 3.01 5.00 6.29
C TRP A 188 1.79 5.93 6.31
N PHE A 189 0.58 5.38 6.43
CA PHE A 189 -0.64 6.20 6.43
C PHE A 189 -0.71 7.11 7.67
N ASN A 190 -0.24 6.63 8.83
CA ASN A 190 -0.12 7.49 10.01
C ASN A 190 0.92 8.60 9.81
N LEU A 191 2.08 8.31 9.23
CA LEU A 191 3.11 9.31 8.92
C LEU A 191 2.56 10.37 7.96
N MET A 192 1.89 9.96 6.87
CA MET A 192 1.25 10.86 5.94
C MET A 192 0.17 11.70 6.60
N SER A 193 -0.58 11.16 7.56
CA SER A 193 -1.57 11.92 8.32
C SER A 193 -0.95 12.97 9.25
N ARG A 194 0.26 12.71 9.78
CA ARG A 194 0.99 13.64 10.64
C ARG A 194 1.68 14.75 9.85
N LEU A 195 2.36 14.40 8.75
CA LEU A 195 3.04 15.36 7.88
C LEU A 195 2.05 16.24 7.10
N PHE A 196 0.91 15.67 6.74
CA PHE A 196 -0.07 16.27 5.84
C PHE A 196 -1.49 16.09 6.40
N PRO A 197 -1.87 16.79 7.48
CA PRO A 197 -3.13 16.53 8.19
C PRO A 197 -4.39 16.96 7.42
N LYS A 198 -4.25 17.90 6.47
CA LYS A 198 -5.37 18.39 5.67
C LYS A 198 -5.84 17.37 4.62
N ARG A 199 -7.09 17.52 4.18
CA ARG A 199 -7.73 16.72 3.11
C ARG A 199 -8.10 17.54 1.87
N ASP A 200 -7.45 18.70 1.69
CA ASP A 200 -7.53 19.47 0.46
C ASP A 200 -6.76 18.77 -0.68
N LEU A 201 -6.99 19.22 -1.91
CA LEU A 201 -6.42 18.60 -3.10
C LEU A 201 -4.89 18.68 -3.12
N ILE A 202 -4.31 19.82 -2.73
CA ILE A 202 -2.85 20.01 -2.73
C ILE A 202 -2.20 19.03 -1.76
N THR A 203 -2.74 18.93 -0.54
CA THR A 203 -2.24 18.00 0.46
C THR A 203 -2.41 16.54 0.04
N THR A 204 -3.48 16.21 -0.68
CA THR A 204 -3.71 14.88 -1.25
C THR A 204 -2.66 14.54 -2.32
N PHE A 205 -2.41 15.46 -3.25
CA PHE A 205 -1.38 15.28 -4.28
C PHE A 205 0.04 15.17 -3.68
N LYS A 206 0.34 15.90 -2.60
CA LYS A 206 1.62 15.73 -1.88
C LYS A 206 1.79 14.31 -1.32
N LYS A 207 0.75 13.76 -0.70
CA LYS A 207 0.77 12.37 -0.19
C LYS A 207 0.96 11.35 -1.32
N MET A 208 0.26 11.55 -2.44
CA MET A 208 0.41 10.71 -3.64
C MET A 208 1.83 10.78 -4.19
N ALA A 209 2.42 11.98 -4.29
CA ALA A 209 3.78 12.14 -4.77
C ALA A 209 4.79 11.41 -3.86
N MET A 210 4.63 11.49 -2.54
CA MET A 210 5.43 10.72 -1.58
C MET A 210 5.22 9.20 -1.75
N GLY A 211 4.00 8.78 -2.04
CA GLY A 211 3.68 7.39 -2.37
C GLY A 211 4.46 6.88 -3.58
N GLN A 212 4.41 7.63 -4.69
CA GLN A 212 5.04 7.26 -5.95
C GLN A 212 6.58 7.33 -5.92
N THR A 213 7.14 8.28 -5.19
CA THR A 213 8.60 8.54 -5.20
C THR A 213 9.35 7.82 -4.09
N VAL A 214 8.70 7.50 -2.96
CA VAL A 214 9.36 6.91 -1.80
C VAL A 214 8.77 5.54 -1.48
N TYR A 215 7.48 5.48 -1.16
CA TYR A 215 6.88 4.26 -0.62
C TYR A 215 6.82 3.13 -1.65
N GLY A 216 6.27 3.39 -2.83
CA GLY A 216 6.14 2.42 -3.92
C GLY A 216 7.47 1.81 -4.35
N PRO A 217 8.50 2.61 -4.70
CA PRO A 217 9.82 2.09 -5.07
C PRO A 217 10.46 1.26 -3.95
N THR A 218 10.39 1.73 -2.70
CA THR A 218 10.94 1.01 -1.55
C THR A 218 10.25 -0.34 -1.36
N MET A 219 8.91 -0.36 -1.42
CA MET A 219 8.13 -1.59 -1.27
C MET A 219 8.36 -2.59 -2.40
N ASN A 220 8.48 -2.11 -3.64
CA ASN A 220 8.78 -2.99 -4.76
C ASN A 220 10.16 -3.65 -4.62
N VAL A 221 11.18 -2.89 -4.19
CA VAL A 221 12.52 -3.46 -3.93
C VAL A 221 12.44 -4.52 -2.84
N ILE A 222 11.80 -4.22 -1.71
CA ILE A 222 11.66 -5.18 -0.60
C ILE A 222 10.90 -6.43 -1.08
N PHE A 223 9.80 -6.26 -1.81
CA PHE A 223 9.00 -7.38 -2.30
C PHE A 223 9.79 -8.30 -3.21
N PHE A 224 10.48 -7.76 -4.23
CA PHE A 224 11.25 -8.56 -5.16
C PHE A 224 12.46 -9.22 -4.49
N SER A 225 13.20 -8.49 -3.65
CA SER A 225 14.34 -9.02 -2.92
C SER A 225 13.94 -10.14 -1.95
N LEU A 226 12.88 -9.94 -1.18
CA LEU A 226 12.39 -10.95 -0.25
C LEU A 226 11.90 -12.20 -0.98
N ASN A 227 11.12 -12.02 -2.06
CA ASN A 227 10.63 -13.17 -2.83
C ASN A 227 11.78 -13.96 -3.47
N ALA A 228 12.78 -13.28 -4.01
CA ALA A 228 13.96 -13.91 -4.59
C ALA A 228 14.79 -14.65 -3.53
N ALA A 229 15.07 -14.01 -2.39
CA ALA A 229 15.78 -14.65 -1.29
C ALA A 229 15.05 -15.90 -0.74
N LEU A 230 13.72 -15.83 -0.60
CA LEU A 230 12.88 -16.96 -0.19
C LEU A 230 12.73 -18.06 -1.27
N GLN A 231 13.20 -17.80 -2.50
CA GLN A 231 13.35 -18.80 -3.56
C GLN A 231 14.76 -19.39 -3.60
N GLY A 232 15.66 -18.96 -2.72
CA GLY A 232 17.04 -19.44 -2.66
C GLY A 232 17.99 -18.73 -3.63
N GLU A 233 17.58 -17.61 -4.22
CA GLU A 233 18.45 -16.83 -5.12
C GLU A 233 19.60 -16.15 -4.36
N ASN A 234 20.78 -16.14 -4.99
CA ASN A 234 21.96 -15.46 -4.46
C ASN A 234 21.91 -13.95 -4.72
N GLY A 235 22.77 -13.17 -4.06
CA GLY A 235 22.75 -11.69 -4.15
C GLY A 235 22.85 -11.13 -5.57
N SER A 236 23.63 -11.76 -6.46
CA SER A 236 23.74 -11.37 -7.88
C SER A 236 22.45 -11.59 -8.66
N GLU A 237 21.77 -12.71 -8.42
CA GLU A 237 20.49 -13.07 -9.03
C GLU A 237 19.37 -12.13 -8.57
N ILE A 238 19.35 -11.80 -7.28
CA ILE A 238 18.42 -10.81 -6.71
C ILE A 238 18.58 -9.45 -7.41
N ILE A 239 19.82 -8.99 -7.60
CA ILE A 239 20.11 -7.73 -8.29
C ILE A 239 19.68 -7.81 -9.77
N ALA A 240 19.91 -8.93 -10.44
CA ALA A 240 19.47 -9.13 -11.82
C ALA A 240 17.94 -9.07 -11.94
N ARG A 241 17.22 -9.72 -11.02
CA ARG A 241 15.75 -9.69 -10.95
C ARG A 241 15.23 -8.27 -10.71
N LEU A 242 15.83 -7.53 -9.78
CA LEU A 242 15.48 -6.13 -9.54
C LEU A 242 15.66 -5.27 -10.80
N LYS A 243 16.80 -5.40 -11.51
CA LYS A 243 17.05 -4.66 -12.74
C LYS A 243 16.04 -5.00 -13.85
N ARG A 244 15.60 -6.26 -13.90
CA ARG A 244 14.62 -6.75 -14.88
C ARG A 244 13.21 -6.25 -14.58
N ASP A 245 12.76 -6.36 -13.34
CA ASP A 245 11.33 -6.27 -13.01
C ASP A 245 10.92 -4.96 -12.37
N LEU A 246 11.84 -4.26 -11.70
CA LEU A 246 11.49 -3.08 -10.90
C LEU A 246 10.94 -1.95 -11.78
N LEU A 247 11.65 -1.60 -12.86
CA LEU A 247 11.23 -0.52 -13.75
C LEU A 247 9.91 -0.83 -14.48
N PRO A 248 9.72 -2.00 -15.12
CA PRO A 248 8.44 -2.35 -15.71
C PRO A 248 7.28 -2.30 -14.69
N THR A 249 7.50 -2.80 -13.47
CA THR A 249 6.48 -2.79 -12.42
C THR A 249 6.09 -1.37 -12.02
N MET A 250 7.09 -0.49 -11.84
CA MET A 250 6.85 0.92 -11.52
C MET A 250 6.12 1.66 -12.64
N LEU A 251 6.51 1.43 -13.90
CA LEU A 251 5.87 2.06 -15.05
C LEU A 251 4.42 1.61 -15.22
N ASN A 252 4.15 0.31 -15.09
CA ASN A 252 2.78 -0.21 -15.15
C ASN A 252 1.94 0.35 -13.98
N GLY A 253 2.56 0.54 -12.83
CA GLY A 253 1.91 1.07 -11.64
C GLY A 253 1.61 2.57 -11.68
N VAL A 254 2.27 3.35 -12.54
CA VAL A 254 2.24 4.84 -12.48
C VAL A 254 0.87 5.44 -12.79
N MET A 255 0.01 4.72 -13.52
CA MET A 255 -1.37 5.17 -13.78
C MET A 255 -2.35 4.64 -12.74
N TYR A 256 -2.13 3.40 -12.28
CA TYR A 256 -3.02 2.71 -11.37
C TYR A 256 -2.93 3.27 -9.94
N TRP A 257 -1.72 3.31 -9.39
CA TRP A 257 -1.51 3.63 -7.98
C TRP A 257 -1.87 5.07 -7.61
N PRO A 258 -1.60 6.11 -8.43
CA PRO A 258 -2.06 7.46 -8.11
C PRO A 258 -3.58 7.59 -8.01
N MET A 259 -4.34 6.88 -8.84
CA MET A 259 -5.80 6.89 -8.76
C MET A 259 -6.28 6.22 -7.46
N CYS A 260 -5.70 5.08 -7.11
CA CYS A 260 -5.95 4.39 -5.84
C CYS A 260 -5.57 5.24 -4.62
N ASP A 261 -4.41 5.89 -4.65
CA ASP A 261 -3.93 6.76 -3.59
C ASP A 261 -4.83 7.98 -3.43
N PHE A 262 -5.25 8.61 -4.53
CA PHE A 262 -6.20 9.72 -4.50
C PHE A 262 -7.49 9.32 -3.79
N ILE A 263 -8.09 8.20 -4.19
CA ILE A 263 -9.32 7.69 -3.58
C ILE A 263 -9.10 7.42 -2.08
N THR A 264 -8.01 6.74 -1.75
CA THR A 264 -7.67 6.35 -0.38
C THR A 264 -7.48 7.57 0.53
N PHE A 265 -6.68 8.54 0.10
CA PHE A 265 -6.36 9.71 0.92
C PHE A 265 -7.48 10.75 0.98
N LYS A 266 -8.29 10.86 -0.08
CA LYS A 266 -9.38 11.85 -0.15
C LYS A 266 -10.61 11.41 0.62
N PHE A 267 -11.03 10.16 0.46
CA PHE A 267 -12.35 9.71 0.91
C PHE A 267 -12.32 8.88 2.20
N PHE A 268 -11.21 8.23 2.54
CA PHE A 268 -11.17 7.32 3.68
C PHE A 268 -10.44 7.89 4.91
N PRO A 269 -10.91 7.60 6.13
CA PRO A 269 -10.20 7.95 7.35
C PRO A 269 -8.95 7.07 7.53
N VAL A 270 -7.93 7.62 8.20
CA VAL A 270 -6.57 7.03 8.32
C VAL A 270 -6.56 5.58 8.81
N HIS A 271 -7.49 5.21 9.70
CA HIS A 271 -7.56 3.86 10.23
C HIS A 271 -8.02 2.81 9.19
N LEU A 272 -8.79 3.21 8.16
CA LEU A 272 -9.26 2.35 7.07
C LEU A 272 -8.37 2.41 5.82
N GLN A 273 -7.52 3.43 5.67
CA GLN A 273 -6.65 3.57 4.49
C GLN A 273 -5.78 2.33 4.20
N PRO A 274 -5.15 1.66 5.20
CA PRO A 274 -4.43 0.41 4.96
C PRO A 274 -5.30 -0.71 4.37
N LEU A 275 -6.54 -0.82 4.83
CA LEU A 275 -7.49 -1.83 4.32
C LEU A 275 -7.82 -1.56 2.85
N VAL A 276 -8.16 -0.31 2.53
CA VAL A 276 -8.51 0.11 1.16
C VAL A 276 -7.33 -0.08 0.20
N SER A 277 -6.13 0.32 0.62
CA SER A 277 -4.90 0.14 -0.17
C SER A 277 -4.59 -1.34 -0.43
N ASN A 278 -4.79 -2.22 0.56
CA ASN A 278 -4.66 -3.66 0.35
C ASN A 278 -5.73 -4.21 -0.61
N SER A 279 -6.98 -3.73 -0.54
CA SER A 279 -8.03 -4.13 -1.50
C SER A 279 -7.67 -3.73 -2.93
N PHE A 280 -7.07 -2.55 -3.15
CA PHE A 280 -6.53 -2.19 -4.47
C PHE A 280 -5.37 -3.11 -4.87
N SER A 281 -4.50 -3.48 -3.94
CA SER A 281 -3.42 -4.44 -4.22
C SER A 281 -3.96 -5.79 -4.73
N TYR A 282 -5.08 -6.28 -4.18
CA TYR A 282 -5.75 -7.47 -4.68
C TYR A 282 -6.24 -7.32 -6.12
N LEU A 283 -6.91 -6.21 -6.45
CA LEU A 283 -7.39 -5.92 -7.81
C LEU A 283 -6.23 -5.78 -8.80
N TRP A 284 -5.14 -5.13 -8.37
CA TRP A 284 -3.91 -5.04 -9.14
C TRP A 284 -3.36 -6.42 -9.49
N THR A 285 -3.29 -7.33 -8.52
CA THR A 285 -2.80 -8.71 -8.73
C THR A 285 -3.66 -9.48 -9.73
N ILE A 286 -4.98 -9.35 -9.67
CA ILE A 286 -5.88 -9.96 -10.66
C ILE A 286 -5.61 -9.38 -12.06
N TYR A 287 -5.52 -8.05 -12.16
CA TYR A 287 -5.27 -7.37 -13.43
C TYR A 287 -3.95 -7.81 -14.08
N ILE A 288 -2.84 -7.81 -13.34
CA ILE A 288 -1.53 -8.21 -13.89
C ILE A 288 -1.53 -9.69 -14.30
N THR A 289 -2.21 -10.56 -13.54
CA THR A 289 -2.31 -11.98 -13.86
C THR A 289 -3.10 -12.19 -15.15
N TYR A 290 -4.26 -11.51 -15.25
CA TYR A 290 -5.07 -11.55 -16.46
C TYR A 290 -4.30 -11.04 -17.68
N MET A 291 -3.59 -9.92 -17.55
CA MET A 291 -2.79 -9.36 -18.64
C MET A 291 -1.61 -10.25 -19.02
N ALA A 292 -0.99 -10.93 -18.07
CA ALA A 292 0.08 -11.89 -18.32
C ALA A 292 -0.41 -13.16 -19.04
N GLY A 293 -1.65 -13.59 -18.78
CA GLY A 293 -2.27 -14.76 -19.42
C GLY A 293 -2.75 -14.53 -20.85
N ARG A 294 -2.76 -13.29 -21.36
CA ARG A 294 -3.10 -13.00 -22.76
C ARG A 294 -1.85 -13.22 -23.63
N GLU A 295 -1.84 -14.29 -24.41
CA GLU A 295 -0.81 -14.51 -25.44
C GLU A 295 -0.70 -13.30 -26.38
N LYS A 296 0.54 -12.96 -26.76
CA LYS A 296 0.78 -12.09 -27.91
C LYS A 296 0.55 -12.93 -29.18
N PRO A 297 -0.08 -12.39 -30.22
CA PRO A 297 -0.29 -13.12 -31.48
C PRO A 297 1.06 -13.66 -31.98
N THR A 298 1.09 -14.95 -32.31
CA THR A 298 2.27 -15.67 -32.81
C THR A 298 2.96 -14.85 -33.90
N PRO A 299 4.27 -14.57 -33.81
CA PRO A 299 4.99 -13.91 -34.88
C PRO A 299 4.90 -14.81 -36.11
N ILE A 300 4.25 -14.32 -37.17
CA ILE A 300 4.29 -14.98 -38.47
C ILE A 300 5.76 -14.92 -38.90
N ALA A 301 6.45 -16.07 -38.89
CA ALA A 301 7.80 -16.19 -39.40
C ALA A 301 7.80 -15.77 -40.88
N SER A 302 8.52 -14.70 -41.19
CA SER A 302 8.77 -14.19 -42.55
C SER A 302 10.11 -14.66 -43.05
#